data_AF-M5CH10-F1
#
_entry.id   AF-M5CH10-F1
#
_cell.length_a   1.000
_cell.length_b   1.000
_cell.length_c   1.000
_cell.angle_alpha   90.00
_cell.angle_beta   90.00
_cell.angle_gamma   90.00
#
_symmetry.space_group_name_H-M   'P 1'
#
loop_
_entity.id
_entity.type
_entity.pdbx_description
1 polymer ?
#
loop_
_entity_poly.entity_id
_entity_poly.type
_entity_poly.pdbx_seq_one_letter_code
_entity_poly.pdbx_strand_id
1 'polypeptide(L)'
;MREAHRRELPRKGLRSAPRTWDGQPDCLPQFLKELEELFDNYQIEGRERVPAMLDYVNTLPEGMIQELKGFRDRNFERLMEELRDLMGQPREHAKYRFADLEAMTNNAARHSFKSERDFQVAYMRFL
;
A
#
# COMPACT_ATOMS: atom_id res chain seq x y z
N MET A 1 19.34 39.53 -1.43
CA MET A 1 19.15 38.15 -0.92
C MET A 1 18.34 37.40 -1.97
N ARG A 2 18.82 36.25 -2.47
CA ARG A 2 18.05 35.43 -3.41
C ARG A 2 17.19 34.49 -2.57
N GLU A 3 15.90 34.77 -2.45
CA GLU A 3 14.94 33.76 -2.01
C GLU A 3 15.05 32.61 -3.00
N ALA A 4 15.61 31.48 -2.55
CA ALA A 4 15.56 30.25 -3.30
C ALA A 4 14.07 29.90 -3.45
N HIS A 5 13.52 30.14 -4.64
CA HIS A 5 12.23 29.60 -5.04
C HIS A 5 12.29 28.09 -4.80
N ARG A 6 11.70 27.64 -3.68
CA ARG A 6 11.45 26.22 -3.45
C ARG A 6 10.57 25.79 -4.62
N ARG A 7 11.14 25.05 -5.58
CA ARG A 7 10.40 24.63 -6.78
C ARG A 7 9.21 23.81 -6.30
N GLU A 8 8.00 24.29 -6.58
CA GLU A 8 6.78 23.54 -6.28
C GLU A 8 6.82 22.23 -7.07
N LEU A 9 6.57 21.13 -6.37
CA LEU A 9 6.47 19.81 -6.97
C LEU A 9 5.39 19.80 -8.06
N PRO A 10 5.61 19.08 -9.17
CA PRO A 10 4.64 19.04 -10.25
C PRO A 10 3.35 18.37 -9.75
N ARG A 11 2.22 18.98 -10.06
CA ARG A 11 0.90 18.45 -9.67
C ARG A 11 0.65 17.09 -10.33
N LYS A 12 0.01 16.20 -9.57
CA LYS A 12 -0.50 14.90 -10.04
C LYS A 12 -1.24 15.04 -11.38
N GLY A 13 -0.91 14.19 -12.34
CA GLY A 13 -1.53 14.16 -13.68
C GLY A 13 -0.82 15.02 -14.75
N LEU A 14 0.20 15.80 -14.38
CA LEU A 14 1.06 16.47 -15.35
C LEU A 14 2.13 15.51 -15.90
N ARG A 15 2.60 15.76 -17.13
CA ARG A 15 3.69 14.95 -17.75
C ARG A 15 5.02 15.00 -16.99
N SER A 16 5.22 16.03 -16.17
CA SER A 16 6.40 16.20 -15.32
C SER A 16 6.26 15.53 -13.96
N ALA A 17 5.08 15.01 -13.61
CA ALA A 17 4.86 14.25 -12.39
C ALA A 17 5.02 12.75 -12.66
N PRO A 18 5.48 11.97 -11.67
CA PRO A 18 5.45 10.52 -11.74
C PRO A 18 4.02 10.04 -11.93
N ARG A 19 3.88 8.89 -12.58
CA ARG A 19 2.57 8.28 -12.77
C ARG A 19 1.96 7.97 -11.41
N THR A 20 0.68 8.26 -11.24
CA THR A 20 -0.01 7.94 -10.00
C THR A 20 -0.02 6.44 -9.76
N TRP A 21 0.45 6.02 -8.60
CA TRP A 21 0.41 4.63 -8.19
C TRP A 21 -0.92 4.29 -7.52
N ASP A 22 -1.55 3.21 -8.00
CA ASP A 22 -2.87 2.72 -7.58
C ASP A 22 -2.79 1.48 -6.69
N GLY A 23 -1.59 1.06 -6.30
CA GLY A 23 -1.39 -0.14 -5.49
C GLY A 23 -1.19 -1.41 -6.30
N GLN A 24 -0.98 -1.33 -7.61
CA GLN A 24 -0.64 -2.50 -8.43
C GLN A 24 0.86 -2.83 -8.35
N PRO A 25 1.23 -4.12 -8.13
CA PRO A 25 2.63 -4.54 -8.07
C PRO A 25 3.43 -4.25 -9.35
N ASP A 26 2.84 -4.51 -10.51
CA ASP A 26 3.52 -4.42 -11.80
C ASP A 26 4.04 -3.00 -12.12
N CYS A 27 3.32 -1.98 -11.62
CA CYS A 27 3.66 -0.58 -11.83
C CYS A 27 4.58 -0.01 -10.73
N LEU A 28 4.79 -0.73 -9.61
CA LEU A 28 5.55 -0.23 -8.46
C LEU A 28 7.02 0.09 -8.82
N PRO A 29 7.79 -0.78 -9.50
CA PRO A 29 9.19 -0.51 -9.78
C PRO A 29 9.40 0.76 -10.61
N GLN A 30 8.55 0.96 -11.62
CA GLN A 30 8.59 2.14 -12.47
C GLN A 30 8.17 3.40 -11.71
N PHE A 31 7.12 3.31 -10.89
CA PHE A 31 6.68 4.42 -10.03
C PHE A 31 7.78 4.88 -9.07
N LEU A 32 8.42 3.95 -8.35
CA LEU A 32 9.48 4.29 -7.39
C LEU A 32 10.66 4.98 -8.08
N LYS A 33 11.04 4.49 -9.27
CA LYS A 33 12.12 5.11 -10.06
C LYS A 33 11.76 6.53 -10.50
N GLU A 34 10.56 6.76 -11.05
CA GLU A 34 10.11 8.09 -11.45
C GLU A 34 10.04 9.07 -10.27
N LEU A 35 9.66 8.55 -9.09
CA LEU A 35 9.59 9.33 -7.86
C LEU A 35 10.97 9.71 -7.33
N GLU A 36 11.94 8.79 -7.34
CA GLU A 36 13.34 9.06 -7.00
C GLU A 36 13.93 10.13 -7.92
N GLU A 37 13.78 9.96 -9.25
CA GLU A 37 14.26 10.93 -10.23
C GLU A 37 13.61 12.31 -10.02
N LEU A 38 12.31 12.36 -9.70
CA LEU A 38 11.65 13.61 -9.36
C LEU A 38 12.26 14.27 -8.13
N PHE A 39 12.43 13.51 -7.05
CA PHE A 39 12.97 14.04 -5.80
C PHE A 39 14.41 14.52 -5.94
N ASP A 40 15.23 13.82 -6.73
CA ASP A 40 16.59 14.24 -7.03
C ASP A 40 16.60 15.54 -7.86
N ASN A 41 15.74 15.65 -8.88
CA ASN A 41 15.61 16.84 -9.73
C ASN A 41 15.12 18.08 -8.97
N TYR A 42 14.28 17.87 -7.95
CA TYR A 42 13.73 18.93 -7.10
C TYR A 42 14.48 19.11 -5.78
N GLN A 43 15.58 18.37 -5.58
CA GLN A 43 16.42 18.41 -4.38
C GLN A 43 15.62 18.20 -3.09
N ILE A 44 14.65 17.29 -3.13
CA ILE A 44 13.94 16.84 -1.95
C ILE A 44 14.80 15.79 -1.27
N GLU A 45 15.15 16.04 -0.01
CA GLU A 45 16.09 15.21 0.73
C GLU A 45 15.46 14.62 1.99
N GLY A 46 15.99 13.45 2.37
CA GLY A 46 15.72 12.81 3.65
C GLY A 46 14.23 12.64 3.96
N ARG A 47 13.81 13.21 5.09
CA ARG A 47 12.50 12.97 5.70
C ARG A 47 11.33 13.58 4.93
N GLU A 48 11.59 14.55 4.05
CA GLU A 48 10.55 15.24 3.28
C GLU A 48 10.07 14.41 2.08
N ARG A 49 10.86 13.42 1.63
CA ARG A 49 10.47 12.51 0.54
C ARG A 49 9.24 11.66 0.89
N VAL A 50 9.13 11.26 2.16
CA VAL A 50 8.04 10.39 2.65
C VAL A 50 6.66 11.07 2.54
N PRO A 51 6.42 12.27 3.11
CA PRO A 51 5.15 12.95 2.92
C PRO A 51 4.92 13.36 1.46
N ALA A 52 5.96 13.80 0.74
CA ALA A 52 5.84 14.17 -0.68
C ALA A 52 5.43 13.00 -1.58
N MET A 53 5.76 11.75 -1.20
CA MET A 53 5.35 10.57 -1.95
C MET A 53 3.82 10.43 -1.98
N LEU A 54 3.12 10.76 -0.90
CA LEU A 54 1.67 10.57 -0.78
C LEU A 54 0.88 11.36 -1.85
N ASP A 55 1.41 12.52 -2.28
CA ASP A 55 0.79 13.34 -3.32
C ASP A 55 0.67 12.63 -4.68
N TYR A 56 1.50 11.60 -4.90
CA TYR A 56 1.55 10.82 -6.13
C TYR A 56 0.91 9.44 -6.00
N VAL A 57 0.31 9.15 -4.86
CA VAL A 57 -0.33 7.88 -4.56
C VAL A 57 -1.86 8.06 -4.62
N ASN A 58 -2.60 6.98 -4.88
CA ASN A 58 -4.06 6.97 -4.74
C ASN A 58 -4.48 6.66 -3.29
N THR A 59 -5.71 7.04 -2.95
CA THR A 59 -6.24 6.89 -1.59
C THR A 59 -6.25 5.45 -1.07
N LEU A 60 -6.32 4.45 -1.96
CA LEU A 60 -6.29 3.03 -1.61
C LEU A 60 -4.94 2.58 -1.02
N PRO A 61 -3.81 2.69 -1.75
CA PRO A 61 -2.49 2.36 -1.21
C PRO A 61 -1.99 3.34 -0.12
N GLU A 62 -2.54 4.55 -0.02
CA GLU A 62 -2.14 5.53 1.00
C GLU A 62 -2.27 4.98 2.43
N GLY A 63 -3.43 4.39 2.78
CA GLY A 63 -3.63 3.82 4.11
C GLY A 63 -2.66 2.68 4.41
N MET A 64 -2.33 1.87 3.40
CA MET A 64 -1.34 0.80 3.53
C MET A 64 0.08 1.36 3.78
N ILE A 65 0.46 2.42 3.05
CA ILE A 65 1.75 3.10 3.23
C ILE A 65 1.89 3.67 4.64
N GLN A 66 0.82 4.25 5.19
CA GLN A 66 0.85 4.87 6.52
C GLN A 66 1.16 3.87 7.65
N GLU A 67 0.82 2.59 7.45
CA GLU A 67 1.10 1.51 8.40
C GLU A 67 2.56 1.01 8.35
N LEU A 68 3.28 1.31 7.27
CA LEU A 68 4.68 0.88 7.09
C LEU A 68 5.61 1.61 8.06
N LYS A 69 6.66 0.92 8.52
CA LYS A 69 7.59 1.50 9.50
C LYS A 69 8.45 2.58 8.85
N GLY A 70 8.83 2.41 7.58
CA GLY A 70 9.52 3.44 6.81
C GLY A 70 8.74 4.77 6.75
N PHE A 71 7.41 4.70 6.68
CA PHE A 71 6.57 5.90 6.73
C PHE A 71 6.62 6.58 8.10
N ARG A 72 6.40 5.82 9.18
CA ARG A 72 6.44 6.33 10.57
C ARG A 72 7.80 6.91 10.95
N ASP A 73 8.87 6.25 10.54
CA ASP A 73 10.25 6.67 10.81
C ASP A 73 10.71 7.80 9.87
N ARG A 74 9.87 8.19 8.91
CA ARG A 74 10.19 9.11 7.80
C ARG A 74 11.49 8.74 7.08
N ASN A 75 11.70 7.43 6.91
CA ASN A 75 12.84 6.88 6.20
C ASN A 75 12.37 6.39 4.82
N PHE A 76 12.71 7.17 3.80
CA PHE A 76 12.29 6.90 2.43
C PHE A 76 12.89 5.62 1.85
N GLU A 77 14.18 5.36 2.08
CA GLU A 77 14.86 4.15 1.60
C GLU A 77 14.21 2.89 2.16
N ARG A 78 13.99 2.89 3.48
CA ARG A 78 13.28 1.81 4.17
C ARG A 78 11.85 1.63 3.66
N LEU A 79 11.15 2.74 3.40
CA LEU A 79 9.79 2.69 2.88
C LEU A 79 9.73 2.05 1.48
N MET A 80 10.70 2.36 0.61
CA MET A 80 10.81 1.74 -0.71
C MET A 80 11.11 0.25 -0.64
N GLU A 81 12.00 -0.17 0.28
CA GLU A 81 12.25 -1.60 0.54
C GLU A 81 10.99 -2.30 1.03
N GLU A 82 10.32 -1.75 2.05
CA GLU A 82 9.08 -2.33 2.59
C GLU A 82 7.98 -2.44 1.52
N LEU A 83 7.86 -1.46 0.62
CA LEU A 83 6.93 -1.51 -0.51
C LEU A 83 7.33 -2.58 -1.54
N ARG A 84 8.62 -2.69 -1.87
CA ARG A 84 9.12 -3.73 -2.79
C ARG A 84 8.90 -5.13 -2.22
N ASP A 85 9.14 -5.31 -0.92
CA ASP A 85 8.91 -6.58 -0.24
C ASP A 85 7.42 -6.93 -0.20
N LEU A 86 6.57 -5.99 0.23
CA LEU A 86 5.13 -6.20 0.34
C LEU A 86 4.48 -6.56 -1.00
N MET A 87 4.95 -5.96 -2.09
CA MET A 87 4.38 -6.15 -3.43
C MET A 87 5.10 -7.22 -4.24
N GLY A 88 6.34 -7.54 -3.89
CA GLY A 88 7.15 -8.60 -4.50
C GLY A 88 6.92 -9.97 -3.87
N GLN A 89 6.34 -10.04 -2.67
CA GLN A 89 5.83 -11.30 -2.17
C GLN A 89 4.67 -11.75 -3.07
N PRO A 90 4.72 -12.96 -3.67
CA PRO A 90 3.53 -13.52 -4.29
C PRO A 90 2.46 -13.49 -3.21
N ARG A 91 1.38 -12.73 -3.45
CA ARG A 91 0.23 -12.75 -2.57
C ARG A 91 -0.14 -14.22 -2.43
N GLU A 92 0.14 -14.83 -1.29
CA GLU A 92 -0.61 -16.00 -0.87
C GLU A 92 -2.03 -15.46 -0.79
N HIS A 93 -2.76 -15.57 -1.90
CA HIS A 93 -4.20 -15.40 -1.91
C HIS A 93 -4.66 -16.22 -0.72
N ALA A 94 -5.21 -15.54 0.29
CA ALA A 94 -5.68 -16.17 1.50
C ALA A 94 -6.37 -17.48 1.13
N LYS A 95 -5.97 -18.57 1.79
CA LYS A 95 -6.39 -19.97 1.57
C LYS A 95 -7.89 -20.21 1.80
N TYR A 96 -8.73 -19.36 1.23
CA TYR A 96 -10.16 -19.56 1.16
C TYR A 96 -10.53 -19.35 -0.30
N ARG A 97 -10.71 -20.47 -1.01
CA ARG A 97 -11.33 -20.45 -2.33
C ARG A 97 -12.73 -19.86 -2.15
N PHE A 98 -13.28 -19.27 -3.21
CA PHE A 98 -14.66 -18.78 -3.20
C PHE A 98 -15.67 -19.84 -2.68
N ALA A 99 -15.40 -21.12 -2.94
CA ALA A 99 -16.13 -22.26 -2.41
C ALA A 99 -16.09 -22.37 -0.87
N ASP A 100 -14.98 -22.01 -0.23
CA ASP A 100 -14.84 -22.03 1.23
C ASP A 100 -15.64 -20.87 1.86
N LEU A 101 -15.61 -19.69 1.22
CA LEU A 101 -16.43 -18.55 1.62
C LEU A 101 -17.93 -18.84 1.43
N GLU A 102 -18.31 -19.48 0.32
CA GLU A 102 -19.68 -19.92 0.06
C GLU A 102 -20.13 -21.02 1.05
N ALA A 103 -19.26 -21.96 1.41
CA ALA A 103 -19.53 -22.98 2.41
C ALA A 103 -19.70 -22.39 3.81
N MET A 104 -18.87 -21.43 4.21
CA MET A 104 -19.01 -20.70 5.48
C MET A 104 -20.31 -19.89 5.51
N THR A 105 -20.65 -19.20 4.41
CA THR A 105 -21.89 -18.40 4.30
C THR A 105 -23.13 -19.28 4.35
N ASN A 106 -23.11 -20.43 3.66
CA ASN A 106 -24.20 -21.41 3.70
C ASN A 106 -24.32 -22.11 5.06
N ASN A 107 -23.21 -22.38 5.76
CA ASN A 107 -23.25 -22.92 7.11
C ASN A 107 -23.76 -21.88 8.13
N ALA A 108 -23.36 -20.62 8.00
CA ALA A 108 -23.87 -19.52 8.81
C ALA A 108 -25.37 -19.26 8.58
N ALA A 109 -25.83 -19.41 7.32
CA ALA A 109 -27.24 -19.29 6.98
C ALA A 109 -28.09 -20.45 7.52
N ARG A 110 -27.50 -21.65 7.64
CA ARG A 110 -28.17 -22.86 8.18
C ARG A 110 -28.11 -22.99 9.70
N HIS A 111 -27.07 -22.44 10.30
CA HIS A 111 -26.88 -22.43 11.75
C HIS A 111 -26.80 -20.98 12.22
N SER A 112 -27.90 -20.49 12.81
CA SER A 112 -27.79 -19.31 13.66
C SER A 112 -26.77 -19.64 14.75
N PHE A 113 -25.59 -19.03 14.69
CA PHE A 113 -24.59 -19.16 15.74
C PHE A 113 -25.20 -18.56 17.00
N LYS A 114 -25.54 -19.41 17.96
CA LYS A 114 -26.15 -19.00 19.23
C LYS A 114 -25.10 -18.67 20.28
N SER A 115 -23.84 -19.00 20.02
CA SER A 115 -22.71 -18.72 20.89
C SER A 115 -21.38 -18.65 20.12
N GLU A 116 -20.40 -17.96 20.71
CA GLU A 116 -19.02 -17.89 20.22
C GLU A 116 -18.34 -19.28 20.12
N ARG A 117 -18.78 -20.22 20.96
CA ARG A 117 -18.29 -21.61 20.97
C ARG A 117 -18.72 -22.37 19.72
N ASP A 118 -19.92 -22.11 19.21
CA ASP A 118 -20.43 -22.73 17.98
C ASP A 118 -19.64 -22.26 16.76
N PHE A 119 -19.24 -20.98 16.74
CA PHE A 119 -18.38 -20.41 15.71
C PHE A 119 -16.99 -21.05 15.72
N GLN A 120 -16.37 -21.19 16.91
CA GLN A 120 -15.05 -21.82 17.03
C GLN A 120 -15.06 -23.29 16.58
N VAL A 121 -16.10 -24.06 16.91
CA VAL A 121 -16.22 -25.46 16.46
C VAL A 121 -16.41 -25.56 14.95
N ALA A 122 -17.19 -24.67 14.35
CA ALA A 122 -17.34 -24.61 12.90
C ALA A 122 -16.01 -24.25 12.23
N TYR A 123 -15.31 -23.23 12.73
CA TYR A 123 -14.03 -22.76 12.21
C TYR A 123 -12.93 -23.84 12.27
N MET A 124 -12.85 -24.59 13.37
CA MET A 124 -11.85 -25.66 13.55
C MET A 124 -12.10 -26.90 12.68
N ARG A 125 -13.29 -27.07 12.07
CA ARG A 125 -13.56 -28.16 11.12
C ARG A 125 -13.04 -27.89 9.69
N PHE A 126 -12.65 -26.66 9.40
CA PHE A 126 -12.19 -26.25 8.07
C PHE A 126 -10.67 -25.98 7.99
N LEU A 127 -9.95 -26.12 9.11
CA LEU A 127 -8.48 -26.17 9.17
C LEU A 127 -8.00 -27.63 9.08
#